data_AF-M8DA40-F1
#
_entry.id   AF-M8DA40-F1
#
_cell.length_a   1.000
_cell.length_b   1.000
_cell.length_c   1.000
_cell.angle_alpha   90.00
_cell.angle_beta   90.00
_cell.angle_gamma   90.00
#
_symmetry.space_group_name_H-M   'P 1'
#
loop_
_entity.id
_entity.type
_entity.pdbx_description
1 polymer ?
#
loop_
_entity_poly.entity_id
_entity_poly.type
_entity_poly.pdbx_seq_one_letter_code
_entity_poly.pdbx_strand_id
1 'polypeptide(L)' 'RKVTKGKAMFPTDDALLKMLYLVTMDVLRKWTGRVQNWGQILLQLSVFFEDRVQPYIR' A
#
# COMPACT_ATOMS: atom_id res chain seq x y z
N ARG A 1 -7.27 -4.65 14.57
CA ARG A 1 -8.70 -4.70 14.11
C ARG A 1 -9.53 -3.65 14.88
N LYS A 2 -9.41 -2.36 14.52
CA LYS A 2 -10.06 -1.25 15.24
C LYS A 2 -11.19 -0.59 14.43
N VAL A 3 -11.11 -0.61 13.10
CA VAL A 3 -11.99 0.16 12.22
C VAL A 3 -13.29 -0.56 11.83
N THR A 4 -13.33 -1.89 11.93
CA THR A 4 -14.53 -2.71 11.62
C THR A 4 -15.32 -3.15 12.86
N LYS A 5 -14.89 -2.75 14.07
CA LYS A 5 -15.45 -3.26 15.33
C LYS A 5 -16.78 -2.60 15.75
N GLY A 6 -17.29 -1.61 15.00
CA GLY A 6 -18.49 -0.84 15.37
C GLY A 6 -19.58 -0.72 14.30
N LYS A 7 -19.39 -1.23 13.09
CA LYS A 7 -20.42 -1.25 12.02
C LYS A 7 -20.46 -2.64 11.40
N ALA A 8 -21.20 -3.55 12.04
CA ALA A 8 -21.36 -4.93 11.58
C ALA A 8 -22.38 -5.05 10.42
N MET A 9 -23.18 -4.01 10.16
CA MET A 9 -24.21 -4.02 9.13
C MET A 9 -24.13 -2.70 8.34
N PHE A 10 -23.90 -2.81 7.03
CA PHE A 10 -23.96 -1.68 6.10
C PHE A 10 -25.33 -1.70 5.40
N PRO A 11 -25.98 -0.55 5.23
CA PRO A 11 -27.30 -0.50 4.59
C PRO A 11 -27.27 -0.79 3.09
N THR A 12 -26.13 -0.57 2.42
CA THR A 12 -25.89 -0.85 1.00
C THR A 12 -24.41 -1.19 0.76
N ASP A 13 -24.12 -1.89 -0.34
CA ASP A 13 -22.75 -2.22 -0.76
C ASP A 13 -21.91 -0.96 -1.04
N ASP A 14 -22.53 0.10 -1.56
CA ASP A 14 -21.90 1.41 -1.74
C ASP A 14 -21.40 2.02 -0.42
N ALA A 15 -22.16 1.83 0.66
CA ALA A 15 -21.77 2.33 1.97
C ALA A 15 -20.55 1.57 2.53
N LEU A 16 -20.46 0.26 2.23
CA LEU A 16 -19.29 -0.56 2.55
C LEU A 16 -18.06 -0.08 1.75
N LEU A 17 -18.21 0.09 0.43
CA LEU A 17 -17.12 0.53 -0.44
C LEU A 17 -16.58 1.91 -0.03
N LYS A 18 -17.48 2.86 0.26
CA LYS A 18 -17.09 4.20 0.75
C LYS A 18 -16.33 4.14 2.06
N MET A 19 -16.73 3.29 3.00
CA MET A 19 -15.97 3.11 4.23
C MET A 19 -14.56 2.59 3.93
N LEU A 20 -14.45 1.54 3.10
CA LEU A 20 -13.15 0.97 2.77
C LEU A 20 -12.23 2.01 2.10
N TYR A 21 -12.78 2.79 1.17
CA TYR A 21 -12.08 3.89 0.51
C TYR A 21 -11.58 4.95 1.50
N LEU A 22 -12.40 5.40 2.45
CA LEU A 22 -11.98 6.40 3.43
C LEU A 22 -10.86 5.86 4.33
N VAL A 23 -10.96 4.59 4.73
CA VAL A 23 -9.93 3.93 5.55
C VAL A 23 -8.62 3.80 4.78
N THR A 24 -8.66 3.38 3.50
CA THR A 24 -7.44 3.30 2.69
C THR A 24 -6.81 4.67 2.48
N MET A 25 -7.62 5.70 2.22
CA MET A 25 -7.12 7.08 2.12
C MET A 25 -6.43 7.54 3.41
N ASP A 26 -7.00 7.28 4.58
CA ASP A 26 -6.37 7.66 5.86
C ASP A 26 -5.07 6.89 6.15
N VAL A 27 -4.98 5.63 5.73
CA VAL A 27 -3.74 4.84 5.81
C VAL A 27 -2.69 5.41 4.86
N LEU A 28 -3.06 5.68 3.60
CA LEU A 28 -2.17 6.22 2.59
C LEU A 28 -1.63 7.60 2.99
N ARG A 29 -2.47 8.47 3.57
CA ARG A 29 -2.04 9.78 4.12
C ARG A 29 -0.94 9.66 5.18
N LYS A 30 -0.96 8.59 5.97
CA LYS A 30 0.05 8.34 7.01
C LYS A 30 1.25 7.56 6.48
N TRP A 31 1.15 6.99 5.27
CA TRP A 31 2.21 6.22 4.65
C TRP A 31 3.21 7.13 3.92
N THR A 32 3.81 8.06 4.66
CA THR A 32 4.83 9.00 4.16
C THR A 32 6.26 8.56 4.48
N GLY A 33 6.42 7.48 5.26
CA GLY A 33 7.72 6.95 5.64
C GLY A 33 8.50 6.44 4.43
N ARG A 34 9.77 6.85 4.32
CA ARG A 34 10.70 6.27 3.33
C ARG A 34 10.98 4.81 3.69
N VAL A 35 11.04 3.96 2.67
CA VAL A 35 11.47 2.57 2.84
C VAL A 35 12.92 2.56 3.31
N GLN A 36 13.17 1.94 4.46
CA GLN A 36 14.52 1.84 5.02
C GLN A 36 15.40 1.01 4.09
N ASN A 37 16.63 1.46 3.88
CA ASN A 37 17.64 0.78 3.06
C ASN A 37 17.20 0.45 1.62
N TRP A 38 16.31 1.28 1.02
CA TRP A 38 15.79 1.04 -0.33
C TRP A 38 16.89 0.85 -1.38
N GLY A 39 18.01 1.58 -1.29
CA GLY A 39 19.14 1.41 -2.21
C GLY A 39 19.77 0.01 -2.16
N GLN A 40 19.92 -0.57 -0.98
CA GLN A 40 20.44 -1.93 -0.84
C GLN A 40 19.47 -2.98 -1.37
N ILE A 41 18.17 -2.79 -1.11
CA ILE A 41 17.11 -3.66 -1.65
C ILE A 41 17.10 -3.58 -3.18
N LEU A 42 17.24 -2.37 -3.74
CA LEU A 42 17.28 -2.16 -5.19
C LEU A 42 18.48 -2.86 -5.82
N LEU A 43 19.66 -2.81 -5.20
CA LEU A 43 20.85 -3.53 -5.67
C LEU A 43 20.66 -5.06 -5.67
N GLN A 44 19.99 -5.60 -4.66
CA GLN A 44 19.66 -7.03 -4.64
C GLN A 44 18.66 -7.38 -5.74
N LEU A 45 17.60 -6.57 -5.89
CA LEU A 45 16.60 -6.76 -6.95
C LEU A 45 17.20 -6.62 -8.34
N SER A 46 18.16 -5.71 -8.53
CA SER A 46 18.82 -5.55 -9.83
C SER A 46 19.62 -6.79 -10.19
N VAL A 47 20.27 -7.48 -9.24
CA VAL A 47 21.03 -8.72 -9.51
C VAL A 47 20.09 -9.91 -9.75
N PHE A 48 19.01 -10.06 -8.98
CA PHE A 48 18.11 -11.22 -9.13
C PHE A 48 17.14 -11.09 -10.31
N PHE A 49 16.82 -9.86 -10.72
CA PHE A 49 15.82 -9.57 -11.75
C PHE A 49 16.34 -8.55 -12.77
N GLU A 50 17.57 -8.76 -13.25
CA GLU A 50 18.26 -7.87 -14.19
C GLU A 50 17.35 -7.47 -15.36
N ASP A 51 16.74 -8.44 -16.04
CA ASP A 51 15.89 -8.22 -17.22
C ASP A 51 14.66 -7.33 -16.97
N ARG A 52 14.18 -7.27 -15.73
CA ARG A 52 12.97 -6.50 -15.36
C ARG A 52 13.29 -5.16 -14.76
N VAL A 53 14.44 -5.04 -14.10
CA VAL A 53 14.79 -3.86 -13.29
C VAL A 53 15.72 -2.91 -14.06
N GLN A 54 16.65 -3.45 -14.86
CA GLN A 54 17.57 -2.65 -15.70
C GLN A 54 16.88 -1.59 -16.57
N PRO A 55 15.71 -1.84 -17.20
CA PRO A 55 15.05 -0.82 -18.04
C PRO A 55 14.59 0.43 -17.29
N TYR A 56 14.44 0.36 -15.96
CA TYR A 56 13.90 1.43 -15.12
C TYR A 56 14.95 2.11 -14.25
N ILE A 57 16.18 1.58 -14.21
CA ILE A 57 17.34 2.19 -13.55
C ILE A 57 18.16 2.86 -14.65
N ARG A 58 17.91 4.14 -14.92
CA ARG A 58 18.69 4.96 -15.86
C ARG A 58 19.22 6.21 -15.20
#